data_AF-A0A813QWP6-F1
#
_entry.id   AF-A0A813QWP6-F1
#
_cell.length_a   1.000
_cell.length_b   1.000
_cell.length_c   1.000
_cell.angle_alpha   90.00
_cell.angle_beta   90.00
_cell.angle_gamma   90.00
#
_symmetry.space_group_name_H-M   'P 1'
#
loop_
_entity.id
_entity.type
_entity.pdbx_description
1 polymer ?
#
loop_
_entity_poly.entity_id
_entity_poly.type
_entity_poly.pdbx_seq_one_letter_code
_entity_poly.pdbx_strand_id
1 'polypeptide(L)'
;MSDEEEILIPNEQLRSLGKSRFAACCVTCSLLITSIVCAIVIYLTSNRAVSELKYDSLWFPSTGSESCIRLIDINGDGLDDVIVAVTEVTAITNNIQHDKNSSSFCESINVEVPCSGIVYGIRGYDFTILWSFRVKTSIFEIVCDVIDINNDGHRDCIGAGRQGTLVAFDPRIGKLLWHNNKIKSKHSLWNFYNPLILPVDVDHDNINDILISHGGNPTIPSEVHERNASCLLIISSRTGNQIGEPFWMPDGKETYMSPILYNNSTILFGTGGETVSGGLYGISIENIIKQNNYYVTIFQSFEKGVMVPPIVLDIDHDGIDDILVSCFDGTLELINGKTMKPIWTRIFPGFEFYASPGPGDFNSDSFVDFMIILNYGEWDRYNYSEILIIDGLTGETIWIKNNTFGEFSSPLILQMTKNGKYQDSFIYQQRGQIFEKNHSNTSSILFHGIGLQDGEIYKNENLVSLNTNYSCDQFTLNGSIVNIYLTNIEETRLIGLIYPPMNKENNLCSDYEPMERSGGAIGDLNGDGIFDIVDITTFITKLTSHNIENFVAHSILTRFSLNINKIEIQIVANYQKDISNKTIDQNLINLLKEKISFPTKSINNKNLYIISKQTWNSYLGRLSDSHYYRNI
;
A
#
# COMPACT_ATOMS: atom_id res chain seq x y z
N MET A 1 -45.66 -87.67 60.30
CA MET A 1 -45.24 -86.67 61.30
C MET A 1 -43.84 -87.06 61.71
N SER A 2 -42.78 -86.36 61.31
CA SER A 2 -42.65 -84.93 61.03
C SER A 2 -41.67 -84.68 59.87
N ASP A 3 -41.95 -83.63 59.12
CA ASP A 3 -41.21 -83.14 57.96
C ASP A 3 -39.89 -82.44 58.36
N GLU A 4 -38.84 -82.60 57.55
CA GLU A 4 -37.68 -81.68 57.48
C GLU A 4 -37.45 -81.30 56.00
N GLU A 5 -37.57 -80.01 55.70
CA GLU A 5 -37.39 -79.38 54.37
C GLU A 5 -35.95 -78.84 54.20
N GLU A 6 -35.44 -78.93 52.98
CA GLU A 6 -34.14 -78.47 52.50
C GLU A 6 -33.91 -76.95 52.61
N ILE A 7 -32.65 -76.53 52.80
CA ILE A 7 -32.13 -75.28 52.21
C ILE A 7 -30.75 -75.54 51.60
N LEU A 8 -30.73 -75.73 50.27
CA LEU A 8 -29.55 -75.61 49.42
C LEU A 8 -29.79 -74.45 48.44
N ILE A 9 -29.04 -73.36 48.59
CA ILE A 9 -29.10 -72.20 47.70
C ILE A 9 -28.29 -72.51 46.42
N PRO A 10 -28.88 -72.47 45.21
CA PRO A 10 -28.15 -72.76 43.97
C PRO A 10 -27.26 -71.61 43.50
N ASN A 11 -26.08 -72.00 43.01
CA ASN A 11 -24.96 -71.21 42.47
C ASN A 11 -25.27 -70.29 41.25
N GLU A 12 -26.54 -70.11 40.85
CA GLU A 12 -26.91 -69.33 39.66
C GLU A 12 -27.05 -67.82 39.90
N GLN A 13 -27.34 -67.38 41.13
CA GLN A 13 -27.47 -65.95 41.43
C GLN A 13 -26.13 -65.19 41.45
N LEU A 14 -25.00 -65.86 41.69
CA LEU A 14 -23.68 -65.22 41.69
C LEU A 14 -23.13 -64.96 40.27
N ARG A 15 -23.56 -65.73 39.25
CA ARG A 15 -23.10 -65.55 37.86
C ARG A 15 -23.82 -64.42 37.11
N SER A 16 -25.07 -64.09 37.45
CA SER A 16 -25.81 -62.99 36.82
C SER A 16 -25.38 -61.61 37.36
N LEU A 17 -25.04 -61.52 38.65
CA LEU A 17 -24.50 -60.33 39.30
C LEU A 17 -23.11 -59.93 38.77
N GLY A 18 -22.28 -60.89 38.37
CA GLY A 18 -20.96 -60.62 37.76
C GLY A 18 -21.04 -60.04 36.35
N LYS A 19 -21.98 -60.51 35.52
CA LYS A 19 -22.15 -60.02 34.14
C LYS A 19 -22.79 -58.64 34.06
N SER A 20 -23.75 -58.30 34.94
CA SER A 20 -24.35 -56.96 34.96
C SER A 20 -23.37 -55.90 35.48
N ARG A 21 -22.53 -56.26 36.47
CA ARG A 21 -21.46 -55.38 36.98
C ARG A 21 -20.35 -55.17 35.95
N PHE A 22 -19.99 -56.18 35.16
CA PHE A 22 -19.00 -56.03 34.10
C PHE A 22 -19.52 -55.17 32.94
N ALA A 23 -20.77 -55.37 32.51
CA ALA A 23 -21.41 -54.53 31.50
C ALA A 23 -21.58 -53.08 31.96
N ALA A 24 -21.99 -52.86 33.21
CA ALA A 24 -22.06 -51.52 33.80
C ALA A 24 -20.67 -50.85 33.87
N CYS A 25 -19.63 -51.61 34.21
CA CYS A 25 -18.25 -51.13 34.25
C CYS A 25 -17.69 -50.77 32.85
N CYS A 26 -18.05 -51.53 31.81
CA CYS A 26 -17.70 -51.21 30.43
C CYS A 26 -18.43 -49.95 29.92
N VAL A 27 -19.71 -49.78 30.26
CA VAL A 27 -20.48 -48.58 29.90
C VAL A 27 -19.96 -47.35 30.63
N THR A 28 -19.63 -47.46 31.92
CA THR A 28 -19.03 -46.33 32.66
C THR A 28 -17.63 -46.00 32.17
N CYS A 29 -16.79 -46.98 31.85
CA CYS A 29 -15.49 -46.74 31.23
C CYS A 29 -15.62 -46.08 29.85
N SER A 30 -16.57 -46.54 29.02
CA SER A 30 -16.81 -45.93 27.72
C SER A 30 -17.25 -44.48 27.86
N LEU A 31 -18.20 -44.18 28.76
CA LEU A 31 -18.65 -42.81 29.01
C LEU A 31 -17.54 -41.91 29.56
N LEU A 32 -16.67 -42.44 30.41
CA LEU A 32 -15.49 -41.72 30.92
C LEU A 32 -14.50 -41.41 29.80
N ILE A 33 -14.20 -42.39 28.93
CA ILE A 33 -13.33 -42.18 27.77
C ILE A 33 -13.95 -41.15 26.83
N THR A 34 -15.25 -41.24 26.51
CA THR A 34 -15.92 -40.25 25.66
C THR A 34 -15.90 -38.86 26.29
N SER A 35 -16.08 -38.75 27.62
CA SER A 35 -15.99 -37.46 28.32
C SER A 35 -14.58 -36.89 28.32
N ILE A 36 -13.55 -37.73 28.42
CA ILE A 36 -12.14 -37.32 28.36
C ILE A 36 -11.79 -36.89 26.93
N VAL A 37 -12.23 -37.65 25.92
CA VAL A 37 -12.04 -37.27 24.51
C VAL A 37 -12.78 -35.98 24.19
N CYS A 38 -14.02 -35.81 24.65
CA CYS A 38 -14.75 -34.55 24.51
C CYS A 38 -14.05 -33.41 25.27
N ALA A 39 -13.53 -33.64 26.47
CA ALA A 39 -12.80 -32.62 27.22
C ALA A 39 -11.46 -32.28 26.54
N ILE A 40 -10.76 -33.24 25.94
CA ILE A 40 -9.54 -33.02 25.15
C ILE A 40 -9.88 -32.29 23.85
N VAL A 41 -10.95 -32.66 23.15
CA VAL A 41 -11.39 -31.96 21.94
C VAL A 41 -11.84 -30.54 22.30
N ILE A 42 -12.63 -30.36 23.37
CA ILE A 42 -13.01 -29.04 23.87
C ILE A 42 -11.76 -28.26 24.25
N TYR A 43 -10.82 -28.83 25.00
CA TYR A 43 -9.55 -28.19 25.38
C TYR A 43 -8.69 -27.83 24.16
N LEU A 44 -8.57 -28.71 23.16
CA LEU A 44 -7.84 -28.46 21.91
C LEU A 44 -8.56 -27.45 21.00
N THR A 45 -9.89 -27.38 21.04
CA THR A 45 -10.69 -26.39 20.30
C THR A 45 -10.83 -25.05 21.03
N SER A 46 -10.75 -25.05 22.37
CA SER A 46 -10.80 -23.86 23.23
C SER A 46 -9.42 -23.24 23.44
N ASN A 47 -8.35 -24.04 23.29
CA ASN A 47 -6.97 -23.58 23.15
C ASN A 47 -6.52 -23.42 21.69
N ARG A 48 -7.46 -23.34 20.74
CA ARG A 48 -7.27 -22.28 19.74
C ARG A 48 -7.45 -20.97 20.49
N ALA A 49 -6.40 -20.59 21.22
CA ALA A 49 -6.16 -19.20 21.48
C ALA A 49 -6.33 -18.54 20.12
N VAL A 50 -7.34 -17.70 19.99
CA VAL A 50 -7.22 -16.56 19.08
C VAL A 50 -5.84 -16.01 19.45
N SER A 51 -4.86 -16.18 18.55
CA SER A 51 -3.57 -15.52 18.72
C SER A 51 -3.92 -14.09 19.04
N GLU A 52 -3.55 -13.64 20.24
CA GLU A 52 -3.65 -12.24 20.59
C GLU A 52 -2.80 -11.55 19.52
N LEU A 53 -3.44 -10.88 18.56
CA LEU A 53 -2.77 -10.25 17.43
C LEU A 53 -1.73 -9.30 17.99
N LYS A 54 -0.47 -9.71 17.87
CA LYS A 54 0.64 -8.97 18.43
C LYS A 54 0.98 -7.86 17.44
N TYR A 55 0.69 -6.64 17.85
CA TYR A 55 0.90 -5.45 17.06
C TYR A 55 2.21 -4.80 17.49
N ASP A 56 3.22 -4.84 16.63
CA ASP A 56 4.50 -4.20 16.87
C ASP A 56 4.61 -3.00 15.89
N SER A 57 4.97 -1.81 16.40
CA SER A 57 5.04 -0.56 15.61
C SER A 57 6.38 0.14 15.80
N LEU A 58 6.91 0.72 14.72
CA LEU A 58 8.21 1.41 14.72
C LEU A 58 8.03 2.91 14.45
N TRP A 59 8.43 3.74 15.40
CA TRP A 59 8.12 5.18 15.35
C TRP A 59 9.34 6.02 14.95
N PHE A 60 9.18 6.93 13.99
CA PHE A 60 10.23 7.88 13.59
C PHE A 60 9.78 9.33 13.84
N PRO A 61 10.27 10.01 14.89
CA PRO A 61 9.84 11.37 15.19
C PRO A 61 10.28 12.35 14.10
N SER A 62 9.44 13.36 13.82
CA SER A 62 9.76 14.49 12.92
C SER A 62 10.21 14.09 11.50
N THR A 63 9.74 12.95 11.01
CA THR A 63 9.93 12.50 9.63
C THR A 63 8.58 12.48 8.90
N GLY A 64 8.55 11.96 7.67
CA GLY A 64 7.40 11.76 6.79
C GLY A 64 7.82 10.76 5.71
N SER A 65 6.88 10.07 5.07
CA SER A 65 7.22 9.20 3.94
C SER A 65 6.23 9.39 2.79
N GLU A 66 6.79 9.40 1.59
CA GLU A 66 6.09 9.25 0.31
C GLU A 66 6.56 7.97 -0.40
N SER A 67 7.27 7.08 0.32
CA SER A 67 7.93 5.89 -0.22
C SER A 67 6.96 4.72 -0.29
N CYS A 68 7.18 3.84 -1.27
CA CYS A 68 6.68 2.46 -1.22
C CYS A 68 7.40 1.63 -0.13
N ILE A 69 6.84 0.46 0.17
CA ILE A 69 7.47 -0.59 1.00
C ILE A 69 7.96 -1.73 0.11
N ARG A 70 9.14 -2.29 0.41
CA ARG A 70 9.62 -3.55 -0.18
C ARG A 70 9.87 -4.59 0.89
N LEU A 71 9.48 -5.82 0.57
CA LEU A 71 9.62 -6.99 1.44
C LEU A 71 10.57 -7.97 0.78
N ILE A 72 11.79 -8.05 1.31
CA ILE A 72 12.85 -8.94 0.83
C ILE A 72 13.68 -9.45 2.00
N ASP A 73 14.13 -10.71 1.96
CA ASP A 73 15.05 -11.24 2.96
C ASP A 73 16.43 -10.57 2.79
N ILE A 74 16.71 -9.56 3.62
CA ILE A 74 17.97 -8.81 3.55
C ILE A 74 19.07 -9.43 4.39
N ASN A 75 18.72 -10.26 5.38
CA ASN A 75 19.68 -10.78 6.34
C ASN A 75 20.03 -12.27 6.12
N GLY A 76 19.31 -12.95 5.22
CA GLY A 76 19.49 -14.34 4.84
C GLY A 76 18.89 -15.35 5.81
N ASP A 77 17.93 -14.95 6.65
CA ASP A 77 17.26 -15.84 7.61
C ASP A 77 16.06 -16.60 7.01
N GLY A 78 15.71 -16.31 5.77
CA GLY A 78 14.60 -16.92 5.05
C GLY A 78 13.24 -16.28 5.32
N LEU A 79 13.18 -15.17 6.06
CA LEU A 79 11.97 -14.39 6.32
C LEU A 79 12.01 -13.05 5.57
N ASP A 80 10.85 -12.51 5.20
CA ASP A 80 10.81 -11.22 4.53
C ASP A 80 11.15 -10.08 5.53
N ASP A 81 12.08 -9.20 5.14
CA ASP A 81 12.45 -7.99 5.88
C ASP A 81 11.94 -6.73 5.15
N VAL A 82 11.83 -5.61 5.86
CA VAL A 82 11.21 -4.37 5.38
C VAL A 82 12.26 -3.36 4.94
N ILE A 83 12.12 -2.85 3.72
CA ILE A 83 12.81 -1.66 3.23
C ILE A 83 11.82 -0.52 3.02
N VAL A 84 12.15 0.64 3.59
CA VAL A 84 11.34 1.87 3.50
C VAL A 84 12.22 3.11 3.56
N ALA A 85 11.82 4.17 2.85
CA ALA A 85 12.45 5.47 2.95
C ALA A 85 11.57 6.48 3.69
N VAL A 86 12.19 7.34 4.49
CA VAL A 86 11.55 8.46 5.20
C VAL A 86 12.34 9.74 4.96
N THR A 87 11.74 10.89 5.22
CA THR A 87 12.38 12.20 5.05
C THR A 87 12.07 13.12 6.22
N GLU A 88 13.07 13.87 6.65
CA GLU A 88 12.90 14.91 7.66
C GLU A 88 11.95 16.01 7.16
N VAL A 89 11.06 16.45 8.04
CA VAL A 89 9.86 17.23 7.68
C VAL A 89 10.16 18.64 7.22
N THR A 90 11.25 19.19 7.71
CA THR A 90 11.80 20.47 7.26
C THR A 90 12.12 20.45 5.76
N ALA A 91 12.41 19.27 5.19
CA ALA A 91 12.65 19.09 3.77
C ALA A 91 11.37 18.86 2.94
N ILE A 92 10.32 18.30 3.54
CA ILE A 92 9.02 18.07 2.86
C ILE A 92 8.28 19.41 2.65
N THR A 93 8.46 20.37 3.55
CA THR A 93 7.77 21.68 3.55
C THR A 93 8.48 22.77 2.70
N ASN A 94 9.45 22.40 1.85
CA ASN A 94 10.20 23.29 0.96
C ASN A 94 10.95 24.46 1.66
N ASN A 95 11.07 24.45 2.99
CA ASN A 95 11.59 25.56 3.78
C ASN A 95 12.98 25.28 4.40
N ILE A 96 13.87 24.64 3.62
CA ILE A 96 15.25 24.48 4.08
C ILE A 96 15.99 25.81 3.90
N GLN A 97 16.05 26.61 4.97
CA GLN A 97 17.16 27.54 5.12
C GLN A 97 18.44 26.70 5.21
N HIS A 98 19.31 26.84 4.21
CA HIS A 98 20.62 26.18 4.18
C HIS A 98 21.46 26.59 5.40
N ASP A 99 21.44 25.76 6.45
CA ASP A 99 22.40 25.88 7.54
C ASP A 99 23.77 25.41 7.06
N LYS A 100 24.81 26.19 7.33
CA LYS A 100 26.20 25.87 6.97
C LYS A 100 26.68 24.59 7.65
N ASN A 101 26.16 24.27 8.83
CA ASN A 101 26.49 23.03 9.55
C ASN A 101 25.93 21.77 8.87
N SER A 102 24.77 21.86 8.20
CA SER A 102 24.18 20.74 7.47
C SER A 102 25.01 20.38 6.23
N SER A 103 25.65 21.37 5.61
CA SER A 103 26.44 21.15 4.38
C SER A 103 27.72 20.33 4.65
N SER A 104 28.45 20.63 5.72
CA SER A 104 29.67 19.87 6.08
C SER A 104 29.37 18.44 6.52
N PHE A 105 28.21 18.20 7.16
CA PHE A 105 27.76 16.85 7.50
C PHE A 105 27.44 16.04 6.24
N CYS A 106 26.62 16.57 5.32
CA CYS A 106 26.29 15.87 4.08
C CYS A 106 27.56 15.55 3.25
N GLU A 107 28.52 16.48 3.18
CA GLU A 107 29.83 16.26 2.56
C GLU A 107 30.60 15.11 3.23
N SER A 108 30.58 15.00 4.57
CA SER A 108 31.30 13.96 5.31
C SER A 108 30.80 12.54 5.03
N ILE A 109 29.55 12.40 4.60
CA ILE A 109 28.93 11.12 4.22
C ILE A 109 28.79 10.96 2.70
N ASN A 110 29.37 11.89 1.91
CA ASN A 110 29.30 11.94 0.45
C ASN A 110 27.85 11.89 -0.09
N VAL A 111 26.94 12.67 0.51
CA VAL A 111 25.55 12.83 0.07
C VAL A 111 25.30 14.29 -0.29
N GLU A 112 24.49 14.54 -1.33
CA GLU A 112 24.13 15.91 -1.72
C GLU A 112 23.22 16.55 -0.65
N VAL A 113 23.42 17.84 -0.39
CA VAL A 113 22.53 18.66 0.45
C VAL A 113 21.12 18.63 -0.15
N PRO A 114 20.05 18.45 0.65
CA PRO A 114 20.01 18.55 2.12
C PRO A 114 20.30 17.27 2.91
N CYS A 115 20.60 16.14 2.27
CA CYS A 115 20.78 14.83 2.89
C CYS A 115 19.70 14.46 3.95
N SER A 116 18.46 14.85 3.69
CA SER A 116 17.33 14.77 4.63
C SER A 116 16.51 13.49 4.52
N GLY A 117 16.72 12.71 3.46
CA GLY A 117 16.10 11.40 3.28
C GLY A 117 16.91 10.31 3.98
N ILE A 118 16.24 9.27 4.48
CA ILE A 118 16.85 8.12 5.15
C ILE A 118 16.18 6.85 4.61
N VAL A 119 16.99 5.88 4.19
CA VAL A 119 16.52 4.52 3.85
C VAL A 119 16.85 3.59 5.01
N TYR A 120 15.88 2.76 5.39
CA TYR A 120 16.01 1.78 6.46
C TYR A 120 15.87 0.36 5.90
N GLY A 121 16.71 -0.56 6.40
CA GLY A 121 16.48 -1.99 6.37
C GLY A 121 16.10 -2.47 7.76
N ILE A 122 14.94 -3.07 7.89
CA ILE A 122 14.30 -3.39 9.17
C ILE A 122 13.91 -4.86 9.15
N ARG A 123 14.25 -5.59 10.21
CA ARG A 123 13.88 -7.00 10.31
C ARG A 123 12.37 -7.16 10.46
N GLY A 124 11.76 -8.07 9.69
CA GLY A 124 10.31 -8.21 9.60
C GLY A 124 9.61 -8.58 10.91
N TYR A 125 10.08 -9.61 11.61
CA TYR A 125 9.35 -10.18 12.76
C TYR A 125 9.54 -9.45 14.10
N ASP A 126 10.54 -8.57 14.24
CA ASP A 126 10.83 -7.86 15.51
C ASP A 126 11.13 -6.36 15.36
N PHE A 127 11.08 -5.82 14.14
CA PHE A 127 11.38 -4.42 13.80
C PHE A 127 12.76 -3.92 14.22
N THR A 128 13.73 -4.82 14.39
CA THR A 128 15.12 -4.42 14.60
C THR A 128 15.63 -3.71 13.35
N ILE A 129 16.06 -2.45 13.49
CA ILE A 129 16.77 -1.75 12.42
C ILE A 129 18.12 -2.45 12.20
N LEU A 130 18.32 -3.04 11.02
CA LEU A 130 19.54 -3.74 10.65
C LEU A 130 20.59 -2.76 10.11
N TRP A 131 20.16 -1.81 9.30
CA TRP A 131 21.01 -0.75 8.76
C TRP A 131 20.18 0.48 8.35
N SER A 132 20.85 1.61 8.17
CA SER A 132 20.28 2.80 7.57
C SER A 132 21.35 3.65 6.88
N PHE A 133 20.95 4.39 5.86
CA PHE A 133 21.81 5.38 5.20
C PHE A 133 21.01 6.60 4.74
N ARG A 134 21.70 7.74 4.59
CA ARG A 134 21.08 8.99 4.15
C ARG A 134 21.13 9.14 2.63
N VAL A 135 20.11 9.78 2.09
CA VAL A 135 19.97 10.18 0.69
C VAL A 135 19.59 11.66 0.63
N LYS A 136 19.64 12.26 -0.57
CA LYS A 136 19.40 13.69 -0.77
C LYS A 136 18.08 14.16 -0.17
N THR A 137 16.96 13.56 -0.56
CA THR A 137 15.61 13.87 -0.04
C THR A 137 14.64 12.67 -0.25
N SER A 138 13.32 12.90 -0.22
CA SER A 138 12.28 11.87 -0.34
C SER A 138 12.47 10.94 -1.51
N ILE A 139 12.38 9.64 -1.24
CA ILE A 139 12.24 8.58 -2.23
C ILE A 139 10.75 8.23 -2.33
N PHE A 140 10.25 8.14 -3.56
CA PHE A 140 8.89 7.67 -3.87
C PHE A 140 8.88 6.16 -4.08
N GLU A 141 9.85 5.68 -4.87
CA GLU A 141 9.87 4.32 -5.36
C GLU A 141 11.23 3.67 -5.09
N ILE A 142 11.18 2.42 -4.66
CA ILE A 142 12.34 1.56 -4.45
C ILE A 142 12.10 0.31 -5.28
N VAL A 143 12.98 -0.06 -6.19
CA VAL A 143 12.90 -1.33 -6.92
C VAL A 143 14.02 -2.22 -6.40
N CYS A 144 13.71 -3.44 -6.01
CA CYS A 144 14.67 -4.41 -5.47
C CYS A 144 14.52 -5.76 -6.18
N ASP A 145 15.54 -6.59 -6.10
CA ASP A 145 15.52 -7.96 -6.61
C ASP A 145 15.27 -8.07 -8.13
N VAL A 146 15.66 -7.03 -8.88
CA VAL A 146 15.56 -7.01 -10.37
C VAL A 146 16.90 -7.05 -11.09
N ILE A 147 17.98 -6.57 -10.46
CA ILE A 147 19.28 -6.39 -11.11
C ILE A 147 20.43 -6.55 -10.12
N ASP A 148 21.48 -7.26 -10.49
CA ASP A 148 22.77 -7.31 -9.76
C ASP A 148 23.69 -6.26 -10.38
N ILE A 149 23.82 -5.12 -9.72
CA ILE A 149 24.51 -3.93 -10.24
C ILE A 149 26.03 -4.09 -10.12
N ASN A 150 26.49 -4.79 -9.09
CA ASN A 150 27.90 -4.89 -8.75
C ASN A 150 28.54 -6.25 -9.15
N ASN A 151 27.76 -7.17 -9.71
CA ASN A 151 28.12 -8.55 -10.07
C ASN A 151 28.63 -9.39 -8.88
N ASP A 152 28.08 -9.20 -7.69
CA ASP A 152 28.42 -10.01 -6.51
C ASP A 152 27.58 -11.28 -6.37
N GLY A 153 26.66 -11.52 -7.30
CA GLY A 153 25.77 -12.68 -7.34
C GLY A 153 24.46 -12.46 -6.59
N HIS A 154 24.24 -11.28 -6.01
CA HIS A 154 22.99 -10.90 -5.34
C HIS A 154 22.40 -9.67 -5.98
N ARG A 155 21.07 -9.58 -5.98
CA ARG A 155 20.38 -8.47 -6.60
C ARG A 155 20.30 -7.27 -5.66
N ASP A 156 20.48 -6.09 -6.24
CA ASP A 156 20.53 -4.79 -5.57
C ASP A 156 19.18 -4.07 -5.66
N CYS A 157 19.12 -2.89 -5.03
CA CYS A 157 17.98 -1.99 -5.07
C CYS A 157 18.32 -0.64 -5.71
N ILE A 158 17.32 -0.02 -6.36
CA ILE A 158 17.38 1.34 -6.90
C ILE A 158 16.25 2.16 -6.28
N GLY A 159 16.58 3.31 -5.68
CA GLY A 159 15.61 4.25 -5.10
C GLY A 159 15.54 5.55 -5.88
N ALA A 160 14.33 6.03 -6.18
CA ALA A 160 14.07 7.24 -6.97
C ALA A 160 13.01 8.14 -6.30
N GLY A 161 13.17 9.48 -6.40
CA GLY A 161 12.18 10.40 -5.87
C GLY A 161 12.48 11.89 -6.07
N ARG A 162 12.17 12.70 -5.06
CA ARG A 162 12.17 14.17 -5.14
C ARG A 162 13.54 14.76 -5.47
N GLN A 163 13.54 15.92 -6.14
CA GLN A 163 14.74 16.75 -6.39
C GLN A 163 15.93 15.98 -6.97
N GLY A 164 15.64 15.06 -7.90
CA GLY A 164 16.62 14.23 -8.57
C GLY A 164 17.28 13.20 -7.67
N THR A 165 16.64 12.80 -6.57
CA THR A 165 17.15 11.71 -5.72
C THR A 165 17.08 10.41 -6.51
N LEU A 166 18.25 9.85 -6.84
CA LEU A 166 18.39 8.55 -7.49
C LEU A 166 19.63 7.85 -6.93
N VAL A 167 19.44 6.66 -6.37
CA VAL A 167 20.49 5.89 -5.70
C VAL A 167 20.39 4.42 -6.05
N ALA A 168 21.52 3.71 -6.03
CA ALA A 168 21.55 2.26 -5.96
C ALA A 168 22.27 1.80 -4.70
N PHE A 169 21.80 0.70 -4.11
CA PHE A 169 22.33 0.17 -2.86
C PHE A 169 22.16 -1.34 -2.77
N ASP A 170 23.08 -1.96 -2.04
CA ASP A 170 22.99 -3.36 -1.63
C ASP A 170 22.04 -3.45 -0.42
N PRO A 171 20.89 -4.13 -0.55
CA PRO A 171 19.90 -4.23 0.52
C PRO A 171 20.37 -5.05 1.70
N ARG A 172 21.37 -5.94 1.56
CA ARG A 172 21.77 -6.85 2.65
C ARG A 172 22.52 -6.11 3.76
N ILE A 173 23.31 -5.12 3.37
CA ILE A 173 24.21 -4.39 4.26
C ILE A 173 23.94 -2.88 4.29
N GLY A 174 22.95 -2.39 3.52
CA GLY A 174 22.62 -0.97 3.48
C GLY A 174 23.73 -0.10 2.89
N LYS A 175 24.47 -0.63 1.91
CA LYS A 175 25.62 0.06 1.34
C LYS A 175 25.25 0.69 0.00
N LEU A 176 25.43 2.01 -0.09
CA LEU A 176 25.33 2.73 -1.36
C LEU A 176 26.37 2.20 -2.36
N LEU A 177 25.90 1.83 -3.55
CA LEU A 177 26.73 1.49 -4.71
C LEU A 177 27.06 2.77 -5.49
N TRP A 178 26.05 3.61 -5.71
CA TRP A 178 26.19 4.94 -6.28
C TRP A 178 25.00 5.83 -5.91
N HIS A 179 25.19 7.13 -6.09
CA HIS A 179 24.16 8.15 -6.05
C HIS A 179 24.33 9.04 -7.28
N ASN A 180 23.26 9.36 -8.00
CA ASN A 180 23.38 10.21 -9.17
C ASN A 180 23.53 11.67 -8.73
N ASN A 181 24.63 12.29 -9.16
CA ASN A 181 24.90 13.71 -8.99
C ASN A 181 25.22 14.44 -10.31
N LYS A 182 25.02 13.77 -11.46
CA LYS A 182 25.50 14.18 -12.78
C LYS A 182 24.43 13.97 -13.86
N ILE A 183 23.26 14.56 -13.66
CA ILE A 183 22.22 14.62 -14.70
C ILE A 183 22.53 15.78 -15.65
N LYS A 184 22.48 15.53 -16.97
CA LYS A 184 22.72 16.57 -17.98
C LYS A 184 21.57 17.57 -18.12
N SER A 185 20.35 17.21 -17.70
CA SER A 185 19.14 18.04 -17.82
C SER A 185 19.24 19.40 -17.12
N LYS A 186 20.23 19.62 -16.23
CA LYS A 186 20.44 20.84 -15.42
C LYS A 186 19.26 21.25 -14.52
N HIS A 187 18.20 20.45 -14.44
CA HIS A 187 17.01 20.71 -13.61
C HIS A 187 17.03 19.89 -12.32
N SER A 188 17.89 20.29 -11.38
CA SER A 188 18.12 19.57 -10.11
C SER A 188 16.92 19.46 -9.17
N LEU A 189 15.84 20.21 -9.44
CA LEU A 189 14.61 20.21 -8.63
C LEU A 189 13.53 19.26 -9.15
N TRP A 190 13.68 18.73 -10.36
CA TRP A 190 12.71 17.77 -10.90
C TRP A 190 12.82 16.42 -10.21
N ASN A 191 11.72 15.69 -10.17
CA ASN A 191 11.68 14.38 -9.55
C ASN A 191 12.19 13.29 -10.51
N PHE A 192 12.50 12.14 -9.92
CA PHE A 192 12.57 10.87 -10.59
C PHE A 192 11.43 9.97 -10.13
N TYR A 193 10.90 9.18 -11.05
CA TYR A 193 9.83 8.20 -10.79
C TYR A 193 10.40 6.77 -10.90
N ASN A 194 9.55 5.74 -10.91
CA ASN A 194 10.03 4.35 -10.87
C ASN A 194 10.96 4.06 -12.07
N PRO A 195 12.17 3.51 -11.84
CA PRO A 195 13.06 3.12 -12.92
C PRO A 195 12.55 1.87 -13.62
N LEU A 196 12.64 1.86 -14.96
CA LEU A 196 12.40 0.67 -15.78
C LEU A 196 13.73 0.06 -16.21
N ILE A 197 14.00 -1.19 -15.83
CA ILE A 197 15.16 -1.92 -16.35
C ILE A 197 14.94 -2.23 -17.83
N LEU A 198 15.83 -1.75 -18.69
CA LEU A 198 15.78 -2.06 -20.10
C LEU A 198 16.23 -3.51 -20.36
N PRO A 199 15.64 -4.22 -21.33
CA PRO A 199 16.10 -5.55 -21.75
C PRO A 199 17.41 -5.48 -22.58
N VAL A 200 18.12 -4.36 -22.53
CA VAL A 200 19.35 -4.09 -23.29
C VAL A 200 20.35 -3.35 -22.41
N ASP A 201 21.62 -3.69 -22.63
CA ASP A 201 22.79 -2.97 -22.12
C ASP A 201 23.23 -1.95 -23.19
N VAL A 202 23.02 -0.67 -22.90
CA VAL A 202 23.19 0.45 -23.82
C VAL A 202 24.63 0.95 -23.80
N ASP A 203 25.30 0.96 -22.65
CA ASP A 203 26.70 1.38 -22.53
C ASP A 203 27.75 0.25 -22.67
N HIS A 204 27.27 -0.99 -22.81
CA HIS A 204 28.05 -2.20 -23.03
C HIS A 204 28.97 -2.58 -21.86
N ASP A 205 28.54 -2.31 -20.63
CA ASP A 205 29.30 -2.64 -19.41
C ASP A 205 28.97 -4.02 -18.80
N ASN A 206 28.10 -4.79 -19.48
CA ASN A 206 27.53 -6.09 -19.12
C ASN A 206 26.44 -6.05 -18.03
N ILE A 207 25.93 -4.87 -17.67
CA ILE A 207 24.75 -4.69 -16.84
C ILE A 207 23.68 -3.99 -17.69
N ASN A 208 22.43 -4.46 -17.63
CA ASN A 208 21.34 -3.78 -18.32
C ASN A 208 21.09 -2.39 -17.72
N ASP A 209 20.74 -1.41 -18.55
CA ASP A 209 20.56 -0.01 -18.11
C ASP A 209 19.12 0.29 -17.70
N ILE A 210 18.90 1.42 -17.03
CA ILE A 210 17.56 1.88 -16.66
C ILE A 210 17.08 3.03 -17.53
N LEU A 211 15.78 3.05 -17.81
CA LEU A 211 15.05 4.19 -18.32
C LEU A 211 14.21 4.81 -17.20
N ILE A 212 14.26 6.13 -17.06
CA ILE A 212 13.57 6.81 -15.95
C ILE A 212 12.94 8.13 -16.41
N SER A 213 11.74 8.41 -15.91
CA SER A 213 11.08 9.71 -16.09
C SER A 213 11.71 10.75 -15.18
N HIS A 214 12.05 11.91 -15.74
CA HIS A 214 12.61 13.05 -15.03
C HIS A 214 11.77 14.30 -15.29
N GLY A 215 11.05 14.75 -14.28
CA GLY A 215 9.97 15.70 -14.45
C GLY A 215 9.27 16.12 -13.15
N GLY A 216 8.30 17.02 -13.28
CA GLY A 216 7.52 17.53 -12.14
C GLY A 216 8.36 18.46 -11.27
N ASN A 217 8.09 19.77 -11.34
CA ASN A 217 8.75 20.74 -10.47
C ASN A 217 7.85 21.09 -9.27
N PRO A 218 8.13 20.55 -8.07
CA PRO A 218 7.28 20.76 -6.89
C PRO A 218 7.34 22.19 -6.35
N THR A 219 8.23 23.06 -6.87
CA THR A 219 8.32 24.46 -6.44
C THR A 219 7.40 25.38 -7.22
N ILE A 220 6.81 24.91 -8.33
CA ILE A 220 5.87 25.68 -9.12
C ILE A 220 4.45 25.37 -8.62
N PRO A 221 3.67 26.39 -8.18
CA PRO A 221 2.30 26.20 -7.70
C PRO A 221 1.38 25.53 -8.73
N SER A 222 0.35 24.82 -8.28
CA SER A 222 -0.57 24.06 -9.14
C SER A 222 -1.40 24.95 -10.07
N GLU A 223 -1.58 26.23 -9.73
CA GLU A 223 -2.29 27.23 -10.52
C GLU A 223 -1.50 27.69 -11.76
N VAL A 224 -0.21 27.34 -11.85
CA VAL A 224 0.63 27.65 -13.01
C VAL A 224 0.61 26.48 -13.99
N HIS A 225 -0.23 26.61 -15.01
CA HIS A 225 -0.43 25.59 -16.05
C HIS A 225 0.65 25.58 -17.14
N GLU A 226 1.51 26.61 -17.20
CA GLU A 226 2.70 26.62 -18.05
C GLU A 226 3.85 25.92 -17.32
N ARG A 227 4.13 24.69 -17.73
CA ARG A 227 5.13 23.82 -17.12
C ARG A 227 6.24 23.54 -18.13
N ASN A 228 7.45 23.33 -17.62
CA ASN A 228 8.56 22.91 -18.46
C ASN A 228 8.32 21.49 -18.97
N ALA A 229 8.75 21.23 -20.20
CA ALA A 229 8.76 19.89 -20.76
C ALA A 229 9.62 18.96 -19.89
N SER A 230 9.10 17.80 -19.53
CA SER A 230 9.87 16.75 -18.88
C SER A 230 10.64 15.91 -19.90
N CYS A 231 11.40 14.91 -19.42
CA CYS A 231 12.13 14.01 -20.30
C CYS A 231 12.23 12.58 -19.76
N LEU A 232 12.51 11.63 -20.64
CA LEU A 232 13.02 10.31 -20.29
C LEU A 232 14.55 10.32 -20.38
N LEU A 233 15.20 9.69 -19.41
CA LEU A 233 16.65 9.54 -19.35
C LEU A 233 17.03 8.07 -19.32
N ILE A 234 18.08 7.72 -20.07
CA ILE A 234 18.77 6.43 -19.89
C ILE A 234 19.89 6.65 -18.87
N ILE A 235 19.97 5.81 -17.85
CA ILE A 235 20.99 5.85 -16.82
C ILE A 235 21.71 4.49 -16.77
N SER A 236 23.02 4.53 -16.72
CA SER A 236 23.88 3.36 -16.49
C SER A 236 23.55 2.75 -15.15
N SER A 237 23.04 1.52 -15.11
CA SER A 237 22.68 0.88 -13.84
C SER A 237 23.91 0.66 -12.96
N ARG A 238 25.08 0.42 -13.55
CA ARG A 238 26.33 0.17 -12.85
C ARG A 238 26.91 1.43 -12.19
N THR A 239 26.80 2.56 -12.87
CA THR A 239 27.52 3.78 -12.47
C THR A 239 26.62 4.92 -12.01
N GLY A 240 25.32 4.81 -12.27
CA GLY A 240 24.35 5.89 -12.06
C GLY A 240 24.52 7.06 -13.02
N ASN A 241 25.37 7.00 -14.04
CA ASN A 241 25.59 8.11 -14.98
C ASN A 241 24.56 8.13 -16.10
N GLN A 242 24.17 9.33 -16.55
CA GLN A 242 23.30 9.46 -17.72
C GLN A 242 24.00 9.01 -19.01
N ILE A 243 23.33 8.17 -19.78
CA ILE A 243 23.71 7.73 -21.13
C ILE A 243 22.94 8.56 -22.16
N GLY A 244 23.64 9.09 -23.16
CA GLY A 244 23.02 9.84 -24.25
C GLY A 244 22.42 11.19 -23.83
N GLU A 245 21.52 11.72 -24.68
CA GLU A 245 20.79 12.97 -24.45
C GLU A 245 19.37 12.70 -23.93
N PRO A 246 18.74 13.64 -23.22
CA PRO A 246 17.37 13.49 -22.77
C PRO A 246 16.37 13.36 -23.94
N PHE A 247 15.47 12.39 -23.85
CA PHE A 247 14.31 12.33 -24.74
C PHE A 247 13.20 13.20 -24.18
N TRP A 248 13.02 14.40 -24.74
CA TRP A 248 12.03 15.37 -24.27
C TRP A 248 10.60 14.94 -24.62
N MET A 249 9.66 15.20 -23.71
CA MET A 249 8.25 14.88 -23.94
C MET A 249 7.76 15.54 -25.24
N PRO A 250 7.10 14.78 -26.13
CA PRO A 250 6.81 15.23 -27.49
C PRO A 250 5.80 16.38 -27.58
N ASP A 251 4.92 16.49 -26.59
CA ASP A 251 3.94 17.56 -26.45
C ASP A 251 4.45 18.75 -25.61
N GLY A 252 5.71 18.70 -25.18
CA GLY A 252 6.34 19.73 -24.36
C GLY A 252 5.77 19.84 -22.95
N LYS A 253 5.06 18.82 -22.45
CA LYS A 253 4.43 18.82 -21.13
C LYS A 253 5.30 18.16 -20.07
N GLU A 254 4.90 18.35 -18.82
CA GLU A 254 5.50 17.63 -17.70
C GLU A 254 5.11 16.15 -17.71
N THR A 255 5.69 15.36 -16.81
CA THR A 255 5.34 13.96 -16.59
C THR A 255 5.48 13.63 -15.12
N TYR A 256 4.53 12.85 -14.62
CA TYR A 256 4.56 12.23 -13.29
C TYR A 256 4.55 10.70 -13.39
N MET A 257 4.50 10.16 -14.60
CA MET A 257 4.29 8.74 -14.84
C MET A 257 5.61 8.01 -14.94
N SER A 258 5.73 6.92 -14.18
CA SER A 258 6.79 5.92 -14.36
C SER A 258 6.65 5.24 -15.74
N PRO A 259 7.72 5.13 -16.55
CA PRO A 259 7.65 4.44 -17.83
C PRO A 259 7.47 2.94 -17.61
N ILE A 260 6.73 2.27 -18.49
CA ILE A 260 6.58 0.81 -18.45
C ILE A 260 6.94 0.17 -19.79
N LEU A 261 7.31 -1.11 -19.75
CA LEU A 261 7.62 -1.90 -20.94
C LEU A 261 6.36 -2.57 -21.47
N TYR A 262 6.13 -2.45 -22.76
CA TYR A 262 5.05 -3.06 -23.52
C TYR A 262 5.63 -3.92 -24.65
N ASN A 263 5.18 -5.17 -24.75
CA ASN A 263 5.62 -6.16 -25.75
C ASN A 263 7.15 -6.30 -25.87
N ASN A 264 7.89 -6.16 -24.76
CA ASN A 264 9.37 -6.26 -24.67
C ASN A 264 10.20 -5.28 -25.54
N SER A 265 9.57 -4.37 -26.27
CA SER A 265 10.29 -3.47 -27.19
C SER A 265 9.80 -2.03 -27.17
N THR A 266 8.60 -1.79 -26.64
CA THR A 266 7.93 -0.49 -26.67
C THR A 266 7.84 0.04 -25.25
N ILE A 267 8.22 1.30 -25.05
CA ILE A 267 8.04 2.01 -23.80
C ILE A 267 6.73 2.77 -23.88
N LEU A 268 5.88 2.59 -22.87
CA LEU A 268 4.72 3.44 -22.63
C LEU A 268 5.08 4.52 -21.62
N PHE A 269 4.74 5.77 -21.94
CA PHE A 269 4.99 6.91 -21.07
C PHE A 269 3.85 7.93 -21.16
N GLY A 270 3.52 8.52 -20.00
CA GLY A 270 2.45 9.50 -19.86
C GLY A 270 3.00 10.93 -19.79
N THR A 271 2.18 11.91 -20.17
CA THR A 271 2.47 13.34 -20.04
C THR A 271 1.32 14.08 -19.37
N GLY A 272 1.57 15.34 -19.04
CA GLY A 272 0.64 16.22 -18.34
C GLY A 272 0.77 16.06 -16.82
N GLY A 273 -0.16 16.67 -16.10
CA GLY A 273 -0.21 16.69 -14.64
C GLY A 273 -1.60 16.99 -14.12
N GLU A 274 -1.69 17.37 -12.84
CA GLU A 274 -2.96 17.59 -12.16
C GLU A 274 -3.77 18.72 -12.77
N THR A 275 -3.11 19.66 -13.43
CA THR A 275 -3.70 20.86 -14.02
C THR A 275 -3.27 21.11 -15.46
N VAL A 276 -2.57 20.14 -16.07
CA VAL A 276 -2.00 20.28 -17.41
C VAL A 276 -2.39 19.06 -18.24
N SER A 277 -2.95 19.32 -19.43
CA SER A 277 -3.30 18.28 -20.38
C SER A 277 -2.10 17.43 -20.80
N GLY A 278 -2.38 16.21 -21.21
CA GLY A 278 -1.38 15.28 -21.69
C GLY A 278 -1.99 14.04 -22.31
N GLY A 279 -1.20 12.98 -22.40
CA GLY A 279 -1.65 11.74 -23.02
C GLY A 279 -0.74 10.58 -22.69
N LEU A 280 -1.10 9.41 -23.21
CA LEU A 280 -0.28 8.21 -23.19
C LEU A 280 0.34 8.02 -24.57
N TYR A 281 1.65 7.78 -24.61
CA TYR A 281 2.41 7.58 -25.82
C TYR A 281 3.20 6.27 -25.77
N GLY A 282 3.48 5.71 -26.94
CA GLY A 282 4.36 4.56 -27.13
C GLY A 282 5.56 4.90 -28.00
N ILE A 283 6.76 4.45 -27.63
CA ILE A 283 7.99 4.60 -28.42
C ILE A 283 8.86 3.35 -28.31
N SER A 284 9.53 2.94 -29.38
CA SER A 284 10.45 1.78 -29.28
C SER A 284 11.72 2.14 -28.51
N ILE A 285 12.29 1.15 -27.79
CA ILE A 285 13.59 1.30 -27.11
C ILE A 285 14.67 1.76 -28.09
N GLU A 286 14.70 1.20 -29.30
CA GLU A 286 15.62 1.59 -30.36
C GLU A 286 15.51 3.08 -30.71
N ASN A 287 14.29 3.62 -30.80
CA ASN A 287 14.06 5.02 -31.12
C ASN A 287 14.49 5.94 -29.98
N ILE A 288 14.29 5.56 -28.71
CA ILE A 288 14.83 6.30 -27.57
C ILE A 288 16.37 6.33 -27.64
N ILE A 289 17.02 5.17 -27.80
CA ILE A 289 18.49 5.06 -27.85
C ILE A 289 19.06 5.89 -29.01
N LYS A 290 18.44 5.80 -30.19
CA LYS A 290 18.88 6.53 -31.39
C LYS A 290 18.43 7.99 -31.42
N GLN A 291 17.67 8.46 -30.44
CA GLN A 291 17.11 9.82 -30.38
C GLN A 291 16.22 10.15 -31.59
N ASN A 292 15.45 9.16 -32.05
CA ASN A 292 14.45 9.33 -33.09
C ASN A 292 13.09 9.64 -32.46
N ASN A 293 12.48 10.77 -32.85
CA ASN A 293 11.15 11.18 -32.35
C ASN A 293 10.01 10.44 -33.08
N TYR A 294 10.10 9.12 -33.19
CA TYR A 294 9.07 8.25 -33.77
C TYR A 294 8.27 7.58 -32.65
N TYR A 295 7.30 8.31 -32.13
CA TYR A 295 6.35 7.86 -31.11
C TYR A 295 4.94 7.76 -31.69
N VAL A 296 4.05 7.05 -30.99
CA VAL A 296 2.63 6.90 -31.30
C VAL A 296 1.82 7.43 -30.14
N THR A 297 0.80 8.24 -30.42
CA THR A 297 -0.20 8.63 -29.41
C THR A 297 -1.21 7.50 -29.24
N ILE A 298 -1.37 7.02 -28.02
CA ILE A 298 -2.27 5.92 -27.66
C ILE A 298 -3.57 6.47 -27.07
N PHE A 299 -3.44 7.45 -26.18
CA PHE A 299 -4.55 8.13 -25.52
C PHE A 299 -4.24 9.62 -25.39
N GLN A 300 -5.26 10.48 -25.44
CA GLN A 300 -5.10 11.92 -25.28
C GLN A 300 -6.19 12.47 -24.36
N SER A 301 -5.80 13.20 -23.33
CA SER A 301 -6.66 14.09 -22.57
C SER A 301 -6.36 15.55 -22.91
N PHE A 302 -7.39 16.39 -22.84
CA PHE A 302 -7.29 17.82 -23.11
C PHE A 302 -7.38 18.67 -21.83
N GLU A 303 -7.65 18.05 -20.69
CA GLU A 303 -7.82 18.76 -19.41
C GLU A 303 -6.66 18.49 -18.46
N LYS A 304 -6.32 17.21 -18.24
CA LYS A 304 -5.32 16.77 -17.25
C LYS A 304 -4.42 15.68 -17.83
N GLY A 305 -3.42 15.25 -17.05
CA GLY A 305 -2.39 14.32 -17.52
C GLY A 305 -2.70 12.84 -17.26
N VAL A 306 -1.91 11.98 -17.90
CA VAL A 306 -1.78 10.57 -17.53
C VAL A 306 -0.60 10.44 -16.57
N MET A 307 -0.89 10.37 -15.28
CA MET A 307 0.11 10.46 -14.20
C MET A 307 0.48 9.11 -13.58
N VAL A 308 -0.44 8.14 -13.62
CA VAL A 308 -0.20 6.78 -13.13
C VAL A 308 0.05 5.84 -14.29
N PRO A 309 0.91 4.82 -14.14
CA PRO A 309 1.15 3.83 -15.18
C PRO A 309 -0.15 3.10 -15.59
N PRO A 310 -0.35 2.84 -16.90
CA PRO A 310 -1.48 2.03 -17.35
C PRO A 310 -1.27 0.57 -16.93
N ILE A 311 -2.37 -0.17 -16.82
CA ILE A 311 -2.29 -1.63 -16.59
C ILE A 311 -2.20 -2.32 -17.96
N VAL A 312 -1.23 -3.23 -18.08
CA VAL A 312 -0.98 -4.02 -19.30
C VAL A 312 -1.22 -5.50 -19.00
N LEU A 313 -2.23 -6.08 -19.65
CA LEU A 313 -2.57 -7.50 -19.54
C LEU A 313 -3.48 -7.94 -20.69
N ASP A 314 -3.43 -9.23 -21.05
CA ASP A 314 -4.37 -9.87 -21.96
C ASP A 314 -5.74 -10.06 -21.28
N ILE A 315 -6.71 -9.17 -21.56
CA ILE A 315 -8.04 -9.18 -20.91
C ILE A 315 -9.00 -10.10 -21.67
N ASP A 316 -8.92 -10.11 -23.00
CA ASP A 316 -9.83 -10.88 -23.86
C ASP A 316 -9.32 -12.28 -24.22
N HIS A 317 -8.15 -12.67 -23.71
CA HIS A 317 -7.46 -13.95 -23.91
C HIS A 317 -7.10 -14.21 -25.37
N ASP A 318 -6.80 -13.16 -26.15
CA ASP A 318 -6.35 -13.28 -27.55
C ASP A 318 -4.83 -13.47 -27.71
N GLY A 319 -4.09 -13.42 -26.60
CA GLY A 319 -2.64 -13.56 -26.52
C GLY A 319 -1.86 -12.27 -26.75
N ILE A 320 -2.53 -11.11 -26.83
CA ILE A 320 -1.93 -9.78 -26.94
C ILE A 320 -2.38 -8.93 -25.75
N ASP A 321 -1.42 -8.35 -25.03
CA ASP A 321 -1.77 -7.50 -23.90
C ASP A 321 -2.52 -6.22 -24.35
N ASP A 322 -3.65 -5.97 -23.72
CA ASP A 322 -4.45 -4.75 -23.78
C ASP A 322 -3.92 -3.69 -22.80
N ILE A 323 -4.41 -2.45 -22.93
CA ILE A 323 -3.93 -1.30 -22.16
C ILE A 323 -5.10 -0.60 -21.47
N LEU A 324 -5.14 -0.64 -20.13
CA LEU A 324 -6.08 0.15 -19.34
C LEU A 324 -5.44 1.47 -18.90
N VAL A 325 -5.99 2.59 -19.36
CA VAL A 325 -5.53 3.94 -19.02
C VAL A 325 -6.45 4.58 -18.00
N SER A 326 -5.90 4.99 -16.86
CA SER A 326 -6.57 5.86 -15.88
C SER A 326 -5.97 7.27 -15.95
N CYS A 327 -6.70 8.18 -16.58
CA CYS A 327 -6.30 9.57 -16.72
C CYS A 327 -6.75 10.38 -15.50
N PHE A 328 -5.96 11.38 -15.11
CA PHE A 328 -6.21 12.20 -13.92
C PHE A 328 -7.55 12.96 -13.98
N ASP A 329 -8.14 13.16 -15.17
CA ASP A 329 -9.44 13.82 -15.38
C ASP A 329 -10.67 12.95 -15.10
N GLY A 330 -10.49 11.75 -14.52
CA GLY A 330 -11.60 10.84 -14.26
C GLY A 330 -11.98 9.96 -15.45
N THR A 331 -11.17 9.93 -16.52
CA THR A 331 -11.35 9.02 -17.65
C THR A 331 -10.64 7.69 -17.40
N LEU A 332 -11.38 6.59 -17.52
CA LEU A 332 -10.87 5.22 -17.54
C LEU A 332 -11.18 4.59 -18.91
N GLU A 333 -10.15 4.25 -19.67
CA GLU A 333 -10.31 3.70 -21.02
C GLU A 333 -9.54 2.38 -21.17
N LEU A 334 -10.24 1.34 -21.59
CA LEU A 334 -9.62 0.09 -21.98
C LEU A 334 -9.36 0.09 -23.49
N ILE A 335 -8.12 -0.12 -23.90
CA ILE A 335 -7.66 -0.07 -25.29
C ILE A 335 -7.20 -1.45 -25.71
N ASN A 336 -7.72 -1.94 -26.83
CA ASN A 336 -7.34 -3.23 -27.38
C ASN A 336 -5.89 -3.18 -27.92
N GLY A 337 -5.01 -4.06 -27.43
CA GLY A 337 -3.58 -4.05 -27.74
C GLY A 337 -3.26 -4.37 -29.20
N LYS A 338 -4.13 -5.14 -29.86
CA LYS A 338 -3.96 -5.52 -31.27
C LYS A 338 -4.36 -4.42 -32.24
N THR A 339 -5.43 -3.71 -31.95
CA THR A 339 -6.03 -2.71 -32.85
C THR A 339 -5.73 -1.27 -32.44
N MET A 340 -5.23 -1.06 -31.21
CA MET A 340 -5.02 0.24 -30.57
C MET A 340 -6.28 1.11 -30.58
N LYS A 341 -7.45 0.50 -30.38
CA LYS A 341 -8.76 1.17 -30.33
C LYS A 341 -9.42 0.93 -28.97
N PRO A 342 -10.24 1.88 -28.47
CA PRO A 342 -11.01 1.66 -27.25
C PRO A 342 -11.94 0.46 -27.39
N ILE A 343 -11.92 -0.44 -26.41
CA ILE A 343 -12.92 -1.48 -26.18
C ILE A 343 -14.13 -0.84 -25.48
N TRP A 344 -13.87 -0.13 -24.38
CA TRP A 344 -14.85 0.67 -23.67
C TRP A 344 -14.17 1.89 -23.00
N THR A 345 -14.97 2.93 -22.75
CA THR A 345 -14.53 4.15 -22.06
C THR A 345 -15.54 4.49 -20.98
N ARG A 346 -15.05 4.79 -19.78
CA ARG A 346 -15.83 5.27 -18.63
C ARG A 346 -15.32 6.64 -18.24
N ILE A 347 -16.24 7.58 -18.07
CA ILE A 347 -15.94 8.94 -17.63
C ILE A 347 -16.65 9.15 -16.30
N PHE A 348 -15.91 9.63 -15.30
CA PHE A 348 -16.42 9.96 -13.97
C PHE A 348 -16.32 11.48 -13.75
N PRO A 349 -17.35 12.27 -14.16
CA PRO A 349 -17.28 13.72 -14.09
C PRO A 349 -17.08 14.23 -12.66
N GLY A 350 -16.13 15.14 -12.46
CA GLY A 350 -15.81 15.72 -11.16
C GLY A 350 -15.00 14.79 -10.24
N PHE A 351 -14.54 13.65 -10.75
CA PHE A 351 -13.62 12.76 -10.06
C PHE A 351 -12.24 12.78 -10.72
N GLU A 352 -11.22 12.54 -9.92
CA GLU A 352 -9.82 12.46 -10.37
C GLU A 352 -9.16 11.15 -9.91
N PHE A 353 -8.35 10.57 -10.80
CA PHE A 353 -7.52 9.41 -10.50
C PHE A 353 -6.18 9.84 -9.91
N TYR A 354 -5.85 9.36 -8.72
CA TYR A 354 -4.52 9.52 -8.12
C TYR A 354 -3.80 8.18 -7.91
N ALA A 355 -4.59 7.12 -7.72
CA ALA A 355 -4.13 5.77 -7.49
C ALA A 355 -4.17 4.94 -8.79
N SER A 356 -3.24 3.99 -8.91
CA SER A 356 -3.26 3.00 -9.98
C SER A 356 -4.38 1.98 -9.75
N PRO A 357 -5.12 1.56 -10.80
CA PRO A 357 -6.09 0.46 -10.70
C PRO A 357 -5.45 -0.86 -10.22
N GLY A 358 -6.20 -1.64 -9.43
CA GLY A 358 -5.83 -2.99 -9.00
C GLY A 358 -6.52 -4.08 -9.83
N PRO A 359 -5.80 -4.81 -10.70
CA PRO A 359 -6.38 -5.91 -11.48
C PRO A 359 -6.63 -7.18 -10.63
N GLY A 360 -7.79 -7.81 -10.78
CA GLY A 360 -8.12 -9.10 -10.15
C GLY A 360 -9.43 -9.70 -10.67
N ASP A 361 -9.67 -11.00 -10.49
CA ASP A 361 -10.98 -11.61 -10.77
C ASP A 361 -11.86 -11.55 -9.50
N PHE A 362 -12.76 -10.56 -9.43
CA PHE A 362 -13.57 -10.31 -8.23
C PHE A 362 -14.95 -10.97 -8.26
N ASN A 363 -15.42 -11.38 -9.44
CA ASN A 363 -16.77 -11.88 -9.66
C ASN A 363 -16.84 -13.38 -10.06
N SER A 364 -15.68 -14.04 -10.19
CA SER A 364 -15.49 -15.45 -10.59
C SER A 364 -15.96 -15.79 -12.02
N ASP A 365 -15.90 -14.83 -12.95
CA ASP A 365 -16.22 -15.02 -14.36
C ASP A 365 -15.01 -15.37 -15.25
N SER A 366 -13.81 -15.46 -14.67
CA SER A 366 -12.53 -15.76 -15.33
C SER A 366 -11.92 -14.62 -16.16
N PHE A 367 -12.55 -13.45 -16.17
CA PHE A 367 -11.97 -12.22 -16.72
C PHE A 367 -11.35 -11.39 -15.60
N VAL A 368 -10.43 -10.50 -15.97
CA VAL A 368 -9.78 -9.60 -15.01
C VAL A 368 -10.62 -8.34 -14.89
N ASP A 369 -11.08 -8.04 -13.69
CA ASP A 369 -11.76 -6.82 -13.28
C ASP A 369 -10.77 -5.82 -12.67
N PHE A 370 -11.24 -4.61 -12.38
CA PHE A 370 -10.41 -3.52 -11.87
C PHE A 370 -11.01 -2.87 -10.63
N MET A 371 -10.28 -2.90 -9.53
CA MET A 371 -10.54 -2.05 -8.38
C MET A 371 -9.95 -0.66 -8.64
N ILE A 372 -10.80 0.37 -8.58
CA ILE A 372 -10.39 1.76 -8.80
C ILE A 372 -10.74 2.63 -7.60
N ILE A 373 -9.99 3.72 -7.44
CA ILE A 373 -10.21 4.73 -6.40
C ILE A 373 -10.31 6.08 -7.10
N LEU A 374 -11.42 6.77 -6.88
CA LEU A 374 -11.78 8.04 -7.49
C LEU A 374 -11.94 9.10 -6.41
N ASN A 375 -11.34 10.27 -6.61
CA ASN A 375 -11.42 11.38 -5.66
C ASN A 375 -12.34 12.48 -6.19
N TYR A 376 -13.42 12.79 -5.46
CA TYR A 376 -14.35 13.84 -5.87
C TYR A 376 -13.81 15.22 -5.48
N GLY A 377 -13.73 16.11 -6.47
CA GLY A 377 -13.17 17.46 -6.33
C GLY A 377 -12.06 17.69 -7.34
N GLU A 378 -11.28 18.74 -7.10
CA GLU A 378 -10.14 19.10 -7.94
C GLU A 378 -8.90 19.28 -7.07
N TRP A 379 -7.76 18.81 -7.56
CA TRP A 379 -6.47 19.03 -6.91
C TRP A 379 -6.25 20.52 -6.55
N ASP A 380 -5.81 20.86 -5.32
CA ASP A 380 -5.13 20.02 -4.33
C ASP A 380 -5.99 19.51 -3.16
N ARG A 381 -7.32 19.61 -3.24
CA ARG A 381 -8.23 19.19 -2.16
C ARG A 381 -9.44 18.43 -2.65
N TYR A 382 -9.64 17.26 -2.06
CA TYR A 382 -10.78 16.41 -2.34
C TYR A 382 -11.79 16.38 -1.19
N ASN A 383 -13.07 16.30 -1.55
CA ASN A 383 -14.15 16.27 -0.58
C ASN A 383 -14.37 14.86 -0.02
N TYR A 384 -14.29 13.85 -0.89
CA TYR A 384 -14.46 12.43 -0.55
C TYR A 384 -13.84 11.55 -1.64
N SER A 385 -13.77 10.25 -1.41
CA SER A 385 -13.38 9.27 -2.42
C SER A 385 -14.43 8.15 -2.55
N GLU A 386 -14.48 7.57 -3.75
CA GLU A 386 -15.25 6.38 -4.06
C GLU A 386 -14.32 5.28 -4.51
N ILE A 387 -14.55 4.08 -3.98
CA ILE A 387 -13.81 2.88 -4.32
C ILE A 387 -14.78 1.98 -5.07
N LEU A 388 -14.44 1.65 -6.31
CA LEU A 388 -15.31 0.88 -7.20
C LEU A 388 -14.60 -0.39 -7.65
N ILE A 389 -15.39 -1.41 -8.00
CA ILE A 389 -14.93 -2.49 -8.86
C ILE A 389 -15.61 -2.34 -10.21
N ILE A 390 -14.81 -2.29 -11.26
CA ILE A 390 -15.21 -2.20 -12.66
C ILE A 390 -15.00 -3.56 -13.31
N ASP A 391 -16.07 -4.07 -13.91
CA ASP A 391 -16.05 -5.29 -14.71
C ASP A 391 -15.15 -5.10 -15.94
N GLY A 392 -14.16 -5.98 -16.12
CA GLY A 392 -13.13 -5.77 -17.14
C GLY A 392 -13.64 -5.87 -18.58
N LEU A 393 -14.68 -6.68 -18.81
CA LEU A 393 -15.25 -6.89 -20.14
C LEU A 393 -16.18 -5.76 -20.55
N THR A 394 -17.03 -5.32 -19.64
CA THR A 394 -18.13 -4.39 -19.93
C THR A 394 -17.83 -2.95 -19.53
N GLY A 395 -16.86 -2.75 -18.64
CA GLY A 395 -16.61 -1.47 -18.00
C GLY A 395 -17.68 -1.07 -17.00
N GLU A 396 -18.62 -1.97 -16.63
CA GLU A 396 -19.71 -1.68 -15.70
C GLU A 396 -19.27 -1.75 -14.23
N THR A 397 -19.93 -0.96 -13.38
CA THR A 397 -19.61 -0.98 -11.94
C THR A 397 -20.33 -2.14 -11.26
N ILE A 398 -19.57 -3.05 -10.64
CA ILE A 398 -20.11 -4.24 -9.95
C ILE A 398 -20.08 -4.14 -8.42
N TRP A 399 -19.29 -3.21 -7.88
CA TRP A 399 -19.24 -2.90 -6.45
C TRP A 399 -18.83 -1.45 -6.21
N ILE A 400 -19.31 -0.84 -5.12
CA ILE A 400 -18.97 0.53 -4.73
C ILE A 400 -18.93 0.69 -3.21
N LYS A 401 -17.98 1.51 -2.74
CA LYS A 401 -17.83 1.96 -1.36
C LYS A 401 -17.40 3.42 -1.31
N ASN A 402 -18.05 4.20 -0.45
CA ASN A 402 -17.73 5.61 -0.28
C ASN A 402 -16.93 5.82 1.00
N ASN A 403 -15.95 6.72 0.90
CA ASN A 403 -15.17 7.26 2.02
C ASN A 403 -15.55 8.71 2.28
N THR A 404 -15.06 9.28 3.39
CA THR A 404 -15.36 10.69 3.73
C THR A 404 -14.17 11.63 3.49
N PHE A 405 -13.07 11.12 2.93
CA PHE A 405 -11.88 11.88 2.54
C PHE A 405 -11.32 11.35 1.21
N GLY A 406 -10.46 12.14 0.57
CA GLY A 406 -9.68 11.68 -0.56
C GLY A 406 -8.72 10.54 -0.17
N GLU A 407 -8.48 9.63 -1.10
CA GLU A 407 -7.62 8.46 -0.98
C GLU A 407 -6.65 8.40 -2.16
N PHE A 408 -5.37 8.20 -1.87
CA PHE A 408 -4.26 8.35 -2.82
C PHE A 408 -3.51 7.04 -3.05
N SER A 409 -3.72 6.06 -2.17
CA SER A 409 -2.99 4.80 -2.22
C SER A 409 -3.71 3.81 -3.13
N SER A 410 -2.91 3.15 -3.98
CA SER A 410 -3.42 2.07 -4.83
C SER A 410 -3.93 0.90 -3.96
N PRO A 411 -4.83 0.04 -4.46
CA PRO A 411 -5.30 -1.13 -3.72
C PRO A 411 -4.35 -2.33 -3.85
N LEU A 412 -4.39 -3.23 -2.86
CA LEU A 412 -3.68 -4.52 -2.83
C LEU A 412 -4.67 -5.66 -3.15
N ILE A 413 -4.40 -6.48 -4.15
CA ILE A 413 -5.29 -7.53 -4.72
C ILE A 413 -4.87 -9.00 -4.48
N LEU A 414 -5.32 -9.63 -3.41
CA LEU A 414 -4.98 -11.02 -3.07
C LEU A 414 -5.49 -12.03 -4.12
N GLN A 415 -4.57 -12.68 -4.84
CA GLN A 415 -4.94 -13.73 -5.80
C GLN A 415 -5.39 -15.00 -5.07
N MET A 416 -6.65 -15.40 -5.28
CA MET A 416 -7.30 -16.44 -4.47
C MET A 416 -8.17 -17.36 -5.32
N THR A 417 -8.40 -18.59 -4.84
CA THR A 417 -9.40 -19.50 -5.42
C THR A 417 -10.45 -19.95 -4.42
N LYS A 418 -11.68 -20.13 -4.90
CA LYS A 418 -12.74 -20.85 -4.21
C LYS A 418 -13.25 -21.96 -5.12
N ASN A 419 -13.20 -23.21 -4.66
CA ASN A 419 -13.65 -24.38 -5.44
C ASN A 419 -13.01 -24.49 -6.83
N GLY A 420 -11.73 -24.11 -6.98
CA GLY A 420 -10.99 -24.18 -8.24
C GLY A 420 -11.31 -23.08 -9.25
N LYS A 421 -12.04 -22.04 -8.86
CA LYS A 421 -12.22 -20.80 -9.63
C LYS A 421 -11.51 -19.65 -8.95
N TYR A 422 -10.99 -18.71 -9.72
CA TYR A 422 -10.45 -17.45 -9.19
C TYR A 422 -11.56 -16.67 -8.48
N GLN A 423 -11.20 -16.12 -7.33
CA GLN A 423 -12.05 -15.23 -6.54
C GLN A 423 -11.13 -14.37 -5.68
N ASP A 424 -10.49 -13.43 -6.35
CA ASP A 424 -9.50 -12.54 -5.76
C ASP A 424 -10.17 -11.66 -4.70
N SER A 425 -9.38 -11.32 -3.68
CA SER A 425 -9.80 -10.39 -2.63
C SER A 425 -8.98 -9.13 -2.73
N PHE A 426 -9.39 -8.10 -2.01
CA PHE A 426 -8.65 -6.86 -2.00
C PHE A 426 -8.62 -6.23 -0.62
N ILE A 427 -7.58 -5.43 -0.45
CA ILE A 427 -7.28 -4.62 0.71
C ILE A 427 -7.05 -3.20 0.18
N TYR A 428 -7.62 -2.21 0.86
CA TYR A 428 -7.48 -0.81 0.48
C TYR A 428 -7.25 0.05 1.71
N GLN A 429 -6.52 1.15 1.53
CA GLN A 429 -6.44 2.16 2.58
C GLN A 429 -7.74 2.94 2.65
N GLN A 430 -8.14 3.26 3.87
CA GLN A 430 -9.37 3.97 4.14
C GLN A 430 -9.14 5.06 5.17
N ARG A 431 -9.47 6.28 4.76
CA ARG A 431 -9.60 7.44 5.65
C ARG A 431 -11.06 7.80 5.87
N GLY A 432 -11.43 8.09 7.12
CA GLY A 432 -12.78 8.53 7.42
C GLY A 432 -12.97 9.25 8.75
N GLN A 433 -14.19 9.73 8.96
CA GLN A 433 -14.63 10.36 10.20
C GLN A 433 -15.87 9.63 10.73
N ILE A 434 -15.85 9.26 12.02
CA ILE A 434 -16.97 8.65 12.73
C ILE A 434 -17.48 9.63 13.77
N PHE A 435 -18.77 9.92 13.79
CA PHE A 435 -19.38 10.76 14.83
C PHE A 435 -19.93 9.89 15.95
N GLU A 436 -19.35 9.98 17.14
CA GLU A 436 -19.90 9.38 18.35
C GLU A 436 -20.71 10.44 19.12
N LYS A 437 -21.89 10.05 19.58
CA LYS A 437 -22.78 10.93 20.34
C LYS A 437 -22.92 10.41 21.76
N ASN A 438 -22.21 11.03 22.70
CA ASN A 438 -22.29 10.68 24.11
C ASN A 438 -22.96 11.81 24.91
N HIS A 439 -24.16 11.53 25.43
CA HIS A 439 -24.89 12.23 26.51
C HIS A 439 -24.91 13.77 26.58
N SER A 440 -24.51 14.49 25.53
CA SER A 440 -24.70 15.93 25.24
C SER A 440 -23.66 16.45 24.25
N ASN A 441 -22.55 15.74 24.03
CA ASN A 441 -21.49 16.10 23.09
C ASN A 441 -21.42 15.12 21.90
N THR A 442 -21.24 15.67 20.70
CA THR A 442 -20.80 14.93 19.50
C THR A 442 -19.28 15.00 19.44
N SER A 443 -18.60 13.87 19.61
CA SER A 443 -17.18 13.72 19.29
C SER A 443 -17.05 13.17 17.87
N SER A 444 -16.05 13.63 17.13
CA SER A 444 -15.69 13.02 15.86
C SER A 444 -14.36 12.32 15.99
N ILE A 445 -14.31 11.06 15.57
CA ILE A 445 -13.11 10.22 15.52
C ILE A 445 -12.65 10.20 14.07
N LEU A 446 -11.48 10.77 13.81
CA LEU A 446 -10.80 10.55 12.53
C LEU A 446 -10.11 9.18 12.59
N PHE A 447 -10.30 8.38 11.54
CA PHE A 447 -9.59 7.12 11.37
C PHE A 447 -8.84 7.11 10.06
N HIS A 448 -7.72 6.40 10.09
CA HIS A 448 -6.94 6.02 8.93
C HIS A 448 -6.50 4.58 9.15
N GLY A 449 -6.68 3.72 8.17
CA GLY A 449 -6.34 2.31 8.32
C GLY A 449 -6.74 1.49 7.11
N ILE A 450 -6.94 0.21 7.33
CA ILE A 450 -7.14 -0.77 6.26
C ILE A 450 -8.62 -1.20 6.20
N GLY A 451 -9.22 -1.03 5.02
CA GLY A 451 -10.55 -1.53 4.66
C GLY A 451 -10.48 -2.89 3.98
N LEU A 452 -11.48 -3.74 4.28
CA LEU A 452 -11.61 -5.09 3.70
C LEU A 452 -12.79 -5.15 2.73
N GLN A 453 -12.80 -6.17 1.87
CA GLN A 453 -13.82 -6.39 0.85
C GLN A 453 -15.28 -6.44 1.36
N ASP A 454 -15.53 -6.75 2.63
CA ASP A 454 -16.90 -6.74 3.19
C ASP A 454 -17.45 -5.34 3.48
N GLY A 455 -16.63 -4.30 3.24
CA GLY A 455 -16.93 -2.90 3.52
C GLY A 455 -16.84 -2.53 5.00
N GLU A 456 -16.41 -3.44 5.87
CA GLU A 456 -16.08 -3.16 7.26
C GLU A 456 -14.64 -2.61 7.34
N ILE A 457 -14.48 -1.61 8.19
CA ILE A 457 -13.15 -1.18 8.61
C ILE A 457 -12.68 -2.27 9.55
N TYR A 458 -11.50 -2.85 9.29
CA TYR A 458 -10.88 -3.72 10.27
C TYR A 458 -10.41 -2.86 11.45
N LYS A 459 -11.34 -2.58 12.38
CA LYS A 459 -11.09 -1.86 13.62
C LYS A 459 -10.42 -2.81 14.59
N ASN A 460 -9.09 -2.82 14.61
CA ASN A 460 -8.41 -3.31 15.79
C ASN A 460 -8.65 -2.30 16.93
N GLU A 461 -8.94 -2.77 18.15
CA GLU A 461 -9.19 -1.91 19.33
C GLU A 461 -7.98 -1.03 19.69
N ASN A 462 -6.82 -1.28 19.05
CA ASN A 462 -5.58 -0.54 19.16
C ASN A 462 -5.09 0.13 17.86
N LEU A 463 -5.85 0.07 16.75
CA LEU A 463 -5.69 1.12 15.74
C LEU A 463 -5.92 2.40 16.52
N VAL A 464 -5.00 3.36 16.40
CA VAL A 464 -5.15 4.65 17.03
C VAL A 464 -6.39 5.30 16.42
N SER A 465 -7.58 4.95 16.93
CA SER A 465 -8.71 5.84 16.99
C SER A 465 -8.18 6.94 17.88
N LEU A 466 -7.58 7.96 17.26
CA LEU A 466 -7.54 9.25 17.89
C LEU A 466 -9.01 9.58 18.09
N ASN A 467 -9.50 9.29 19.30
CA ASN A 467 -10.58 10.05 19.90
C ASN A 467 -10.06 11.48 19.91
N THR A 468 -10.19 12.17 18.77
CA THR A 468 -9.99 13.61 18.68
C THR A 468 -11.20 14.24 19.35
N ASN A 469 -11.32 14.04 20.66
CA ASN A 469 -11.74 15.15 21.47
C ASN A 469 -10.66 16.19 21.25
N TYR A 470 -11.04 17.34 20.68
CA TYR A 470 -10.19 18.52 20.60
C TYR A 470 -9.57 18.77 21.98
N SER A 471 -8.37 18.25 22.26
CA SER A 471 -7.71 18.48 23.54
C SER A 471 -6.92 19.77 23.38
N CYS A 472 -7.50 20.84 23.92
CA CYS A 472 -6.77 22.07 24.19
C CYS A 472 -5.78 21.77 25.32
N ASP A 473 -4.58 21.32 24.99
CA ASP A 473 -3.55 21.13 26.01
C ASP A 473 -3.00 22.50 26.44
N GLN A 474 -2.97 22.77 27.75
CA GLN A 474 -2.29 23.95 28.30
C GLN A 474 -0.78 23.69 28.29
N PHE A 475 -0.06 24.32 27.35
CA PHE A 475 1.40 24.23 27.30
C PHE A 475 2.03 25.29 28.20
N THR A 476 2.79 24.86 29.22
CA THR A 476 3.61 25.76 30.05
C THR A 476 4.97 25.97 29.40
N LEU A 477 5.28 27.21 29.02
CA LEU A 477 6.56 27.58 28.41
C LEU A 477 7.67 27.66 29.46
N ASN A 478 8.61 26.70 29.44
CA ASN A 478 9.86 26.77 30.18
C ASN A 478 11.06 26.63 29.22
N GLY A 479 11.54 27.75 28.68
CA GLY A 479 12.75 27.82 27.84
C GLY A 479 12.49 27.92 26.33
N SER A 480 13.59 27.95 25.56
CA SER A 480 13.63 28.21 24.10
C SER A 480 13.07 27.08 23.22
N ILE A 481 12.77 25.92 23.82
CA ILE A 481 12.34 24.69 23.15
C ILE A 481 11.11 24.17 23.89
N VAL A 482 9.99 24.01 23.18
CA VAL A 482 8.78 23.37 23.72
C VAL A 482 8.71 21.94 23.21
N ASN A 483 8.80 21.00 24.14
CA ASN A 483 8.57 19.59 23.92
C ASN A 483 7.06 19.33 23.95
N ILE A 484 6.52 18.73 22.90
CA ILE A 484 5.11 18.34 22.87
C ILE A 484 5.01 16.86 23.13
N TYR A 485 4.11 16.47 24.02
CA TYR A 485 3.85 15.08 24.33
C TYR A 485 2.42 14.73 23.96
N LEU A 486 2.22 13.54 23.37
CA LEU A 486 0.89 12.94 23.29
C LEU A 486 0.63 12.14 24.55
N THR A 487 -0.48 12.42 25.22
CA THR A 487 -1.06 11.56 26.26
C THR A 487 -2.16 10.71 25.67
N ASN A 488 -1.92 9.40 25.56
CA ASN A 488 -3.00 8.41 25.50
C ASN A 488 -3.33 7.95 26.93
N ILE A 489 -4.44 7.24 27.13
CA ILE A 489 -4.92 6.79 28.45
C ILE A 489 -3.87 5.94 29.21
N GLU A 490 -2.86 5.40 28.51
CA GLU A 490 -1.81 4.55 29.11
C GLU A 490 -0.35 5.00 28.89
N GLU A 491 -0.05 5.99 28.02
CA GLU A 491 1.34 6.42 27.78
C GLU A 491 1.48 7.90 27.38
N THR A 492 2.59 8.52 27.79
CA THR A 492 3.01 9.88 27.41
C THR A 492 4.28 9.82 26.57
N ARG A 493 4.29 10.31 25.32
CA ARG A 493 5.47 10.24 24.42
C ARG A 493 5.72 11.56 23.66
N LEU A 494 7.00 11.94 23.51
CA LEU A 494 7.44 13.17 22.82
C LEU A 494 7.18 13.08 21.31
N ILE A 495 6.55 14.10 20.72
CA ILE A 495 6.07 14.09 19.33
C ILE A 495 6.61 15.23 18.46
N GLY A 496 7.28 16.21 19.07
CA GLY A 496 7.90 17.30 18.32
C GLY A 496 8.49 18.39 19.20
N LEU A 497 9.27 19.27 18.56
CA LEU A 497 9.94 20.41 19.18
C LEU A 497 9.45 21.70 18.49
N ILE A 498 8.98 22.68 19.27
CA ILE A 498 8.73 24.05 18.78
C ILE A 498 9.83 24.98 19.27
N TYR A 499 10.26 25.91 18.41
CA TYR A 499 11.00 27.11 18.78
C TYR A 499 10.10 28.35 18.73
N PRO A 500 9.32 28.65 19.79
CA PRO A 500 8.46 29.82 19.79
C PRO A 500 9.29 31.09 20.00
N PRO A 501 9.03 32.17 19.25
CA PRO A 501 9.52 33.49 19.61
C PRO A 501 8.66 34.03 20.78
N MET A 502 9.27 34.14 21.96
CA MET A 502 8.85 34.90 23.16
C MET A 502 7.92 34.30 24.24
N ASN A 503 8.13 34.87 25.44
CA ASN A 503 7.68 34.55 26.80
C ASN A 503 6.19 34.83 27.12
N LYS A 504 5.23 34.09 26.56
CA LYS A 504 3.85 34.10 27.08
C LYS A 504 3.22 32.71 27.11
N GLU A 505 2.76 32.30 28.28
CA GLU A 505 1.86 31.14 28.46
C GLU A 505 0.63 31.31 27.54
N ASN A 506 0.48 30.41 26.57
CA ASN A 506 -0.61 30.43 25.61
C ASN A 506 -1.17 29.02 25.46
N ASN A 507 -2.50 28.91 25.40
CA ASN A 507 -3.17 27.68 24.98
C ASN A 507 -2.99 27.52 23.46
N LEU A 508 -2.39 26.41 23.04
CA LEU A 508 -2.24 26.06 21.63
C LEU A 508 -3.19 24.90 21.31
N CYS A 509 -3.86 24.98 20.17
CA CYS A 509 -4.73 23.90 19.67
C CYS A 509 -4.08 23.26 18.44
N SER A 510 -4.22 21.94 18.29
CA SER A 510 -3.65 21.21 17.15
C SER A 510 -4.64 20.16 16.65
N ASP A 511 -5.02 20.23 15.38
CA ASP A 511 -5.78 19.16 14.71
C ASP A 511 -4.78 18.21 14.04
N TYR A 512 -4.97 16.90 14.19
CA TYR A 512 -4.18 15.88 13.47
C TYR A 512 -4.95 15.43 12.23
N GLU A 513 -4.36 15.63 11.08
CA GLU A 513 -4.88 15.12 9.82
C GLU A 513 -3.92 14.05 9.27
N PRO A 514 -4.40 12.81 9.01
CA PRO A 514 -3.60 11.86 8.26
C PRO A 514 -3.34 12.43 6.86
N MET A 515 -2.10 12.35 6.40
CA MET A 515 -1.67 12.80 5.07
C MET A 515 -0.83 11.68 4.47
N GLU A 516 -1.46 10.54 4.20
CA GLU A 516 -0.80 9.45 3.52
C GLU A 516 -0.83 9.65 2.00
N ARG A 517 0.31 9.39 1.36
CA ARG A 517 0.48 9.22 -0.09
C ARG A 517 1.24 7.93 -0.40
N SER A 518 1.38 7.06 0.60
CA SER A 518 2.28 5.92 0.62
C SER A 518 1.48 4.63 0.72
N GLY A 519 1.92 3.61 0.00
CA GLY A 519 1.26 2.31 -0.06
C GLY A 519 1.53 1.37 1.12
N GLY A 520 1.12 0.11 0.95
CA GLY A 520 1.43 -1.02 1.82
C GLY A 520 2.12 -2.17 1.08
N ALA A 521 2.55 -3.20 1.81
CA ALA A 521 3.07 -4.43 1.25
C ALA A 521 2.54 -5.64 2.03
N ILE A 522 2.63 -6.82 1.42
CA ILE A 522 2.13 -8.09 1.99
C ILE A 522 3.24 -9.13 1.87
N GLY A 523 3.65 -9.75 2.98
CA GLY A 523 4.77 -10.71 3.06
C GLY A 523 4.68 -11.56 4.32
N ASP A 524 5.37 -12.70 4.38
CA ASP A 524 5.43 -13.52 5.59
C ASP A 524 6.65 -13.07 6.42
N LEU A 525 6.42 -12.21 7.41
CA LEU A 525 7.49 -11.57 8.17
C LEU A 525 8.00 -12.46 9.31
N ASN A 526 7.19 -13.38 9.82
CA ASN A 526 7.48 -14.19 11.01
C ASN A 526 7.60 -15.70 10.76
N GLY A 527 7.41 -16.15 9.52
CA GLY A 527 7.61 -17.54 9.11
C GLY A 527 6.54 -18.50 9.61
N ASP A 528 5.36 -18.01 9.98
CA ASP A 528 4.25 -18.86 10.40
C ASP A 528 3.43 -19.39 9.21
N GLY A 529 3.78 -18.97 7.98
CA GLY A 529 3.09 -19.34 6.75
C GLY A 529 1.82 -18.53 6.49
N ILE A 530 1.56 -17.50 7.30
CA ILE A 530 0.47 -16.53 7.17
C ILE A 530 1.11 -15.19 6.78
N PHE A 531 0.55 -14.52 5.77
CA PHE A 531 1.08 -13.24 5.33
C PHE A 531 0.61 -12.12 6.27
N ASP A 532 1.53 -11.19 6.50
CA ASP A 532 1.37 -9.96 7.23
C ASP A 532 1.20 -8.79 6.27
N ILE A 533 0.43 -7.79 6.70
CA ILE A 533 0.38 -6.49 6.03
C ILE A 533 1.39 -5.55 6.68
N VAL A 534 2.06 -4.75 5.87
CA VAL A 534 2.91 -3.64 6.29
C VAL A 534 2.38 -2.38 5.63
N ASP A 535 2.11 -1.34 6.39
CA ASP A 535 1.66 -0.04 5.90
C ASP A 535 2.48 1.10 6.53
N ILE A 536 2.19 2.34 6.12
CA ILE A 536 2.89 3.53 6.58
C ILE A 536 1.85 4.59 6.90
N THR A 537 1.88 5.19 8.10
CA THR A 537 0.94 6.27 8.45
C THR A 537 1.58 7.59 8.83
N THR A 538 1.51 8.53 7.89
CA THR A 538 1.93 9.91 8.13
C THR A 538 0.77 10.74 8.67
N PHE A 539 0.95 11.34 9.86
CA PHE A 539 0.06 12.37 10.38
C PHE A 539 0.72 13.75 10.27
N ILE A 540 -0.07 14.77 9.99
CA ILE A 540 0.38 16.16 10.00
C ILE A 540 -0.48 16.92 10.99
N THR A 541 0.15 17.76 11.82
CA THR A 541 -0.59 18.68 12.68
C THR A 541 -0.20 20.13 12.43
N LYS A 542 -1.22 20.98 12.41
CA LYS A 542 -1.06 22.43 12.33
C LYS A 542 -1.39 23.02 13.70
N LEU A 543 -0.40 23.63 14.35
CA LEU A 543 -0.66 24.40 15.56
C LEU A 543 -1.31 25.73 15.21
N THR A 544 -2.43 26.03 15.88
CA THR A 544 -3.09 27.32 15.80
C THR A 544 -3.22 27.93 17.20
N SER A 545 -2.98 29.24 17.32
CA SER A 545 -3.23 29.99 18.55
C SER A 545 -4.55 30.73 18.43
N HIS A 546 -5.48 30.52 19.36
CA HIS A 546 -6.80 31.16 19.33
C HIS A 546 -6.84 32.62 19.83
N ASN A 547 -5.75 33.15 20.41
CA ASN A 547 -5.79 34.41 21.17
C ASN A 547 -5.13 35.63 20.51
N ILE A 548 -4.77 35.58 19.23
CA ILE A 548 -4.20 36.75 18.54
C ILE A 548 -4.85 36.88 17.17
N GLU A 549 -5.55 38.00 16.94
CA GLU A 549 -6.15 38.38 15.64
C GLU A 549 -5.12 38.50 14.48
N ASN A 550 -3.83 38.25 14.73
CA ASN A 550 -2.75 38.36 13.74
C ASN A 550 -1.53 37.46 14.01
N PHE A 551 -1.66 36.35 14.77
CA PHE A 551 -0.55 35.40 14.93
C PHE A 551 -0.80 34.12 14.14
N VAL A 552 -0.24 34.07 12.93
CA VAL A 552 -0.11 32.83 12.16
C VAL A 552 1.34 32.37 12.26
N ALA A 553 1.72 31.77 13.39
CA ALA A 553 2.92 30.94 13.39
C ALA A 553 2.56 29.61 12.70
N HIS A 554 2.96 29.47 11.42
CA HIS A 554 2.97 28.19 10.74
C HIS A 554 4.14 27.33 11.28
N SER A 555 4.09 26.92 12.55
CA SER A 555 4.89 25.78 12.98
C SER A 555 4.09 24.53 12.62
N ILE A 556 4.32 24.00 11.41
CA ILE A 556 3.86 22.66 11.04
C ILE A 556 4.69 21.71 11.89
N LEU A 557 4.05 21.02 12.82
CA LEU A 557 4.63 19.84 13.42
C LEU A 557 3.99 18.69 12.70
N THR A 558 4.75 17.97 11.92
CA THR A 558 4.24 16.70 11.42
C THR A 558 4.56 15.62 12.43
N ARG A 559 3.68 14.64 12.51
CA ARG A 559 3.84 13.41 13.27
C ARG A 559 3.88 12.27 12.28
N PHE A 560 5.05 11.84 11.87
CA PHE A 560 5.14 10.58 11.13
C PHE A 560 5.16 9.40 12.07
N SER A 561 4.39 8.38 11.71
CA SER A 561 4.56 7.05 12.23
C SER A 561 4.76 6.08 11.09
N LEU A 562 5.80 5.26 11.18
CA LEU A 562 5.80 4.02 10.42
C LEU A 562 5.02 2.99 11.23
N ASN A 563 3.69 3.01 11.09
CA ASN A 563 2.86 1.97 11.68
C ASN A 563 2.94 0.75 10.78
N ILE A 564 3.71 -0.26 11.17
CA ILE A 564 3.62 -1.55 10.50
C ILE A 564 2.47 -2.30 11.16
N ASN A 565 1.27 -2.19 10.60
CA ASN A 565 0.10 -2.88 11.11
C ASN A 565 0.20 -4.37 10.76
N LYS A 566 0.78 -5.18 11.63
CA LYS A 566 0.74 -6.63 11.46
C LYS A 566 -0.70 -7.14 11.48
N ILE A 567 -1.27 -7.35 10.30
CA ILE A 567 -2.59 -7.93 10.10
C ILE A 567 -2.38 -9.30 9.47
N GLU A 568 -2.70 -10.35 10.24
CA GLU A 568 -2.73 -11.72 9.72
C GLU A 568 -3.76 -11.81 8.58
N ILE A 569 -3.30 -12.05 7.36
CA ILE A 569 -4.14 -12.10 6.15
C ILE A 569 -5.28 -13.13 6.25
N GLN A 570 -5.10 -14.16 7.08
CA GLN A 570 -6.10 -15.19 7.31
C GLN A 570 -7.38 -14.61 7.92
N ILE A 571 -7.25 -13.52 8.68
CA ILE A 571 -8.37 -12.75 9.18
C ILE A 571 -9.10 -12.10 8.01
N VAL A 572 -8.38 -11.39 7.13
CA VAL A 572 -8.96 -10.78 5.92
C VAL A 572 -9.72 -11.81 5.07
N ALA A 573 -9.12 -13.00 4.85
CA ALA A 573 -9.74 -14.09 4.10
C ALA A 573 -11.03 -14.63 4.74
N ASN A 574 -11.15 -14.60 6.07
CA ASN A 574 -12.30 -15.10 6.81
C ASN A 574 -13.50 -14.14 6.81
N TYR A 575 -13.27 -12.82 6.67
CA TYR A 575 -14.33 -11.80 6.67
C TYR A 575 -14.96 -11.54 5.29
N GLN A 576 -14.50 -12.23 4.23
CA GLN A 576 -14.92 -11.95 2.87
C GLN A 576 -16.40 -12.30 2.57
N LYS A 577 -17.17 -11.31 2.10
CA LYS A 577 -18.49 -11.52 1.46
C LYS A 577 -18.34 -11.72 -0.05
N ASP A 578 -19.09 -12.66 -0.62
CA ASP A 578 -19.13 -12.87 -2.07
C ASP A 578 -19.77 -11.64 -2.76
N ILE A 579 -19.08 -11.02 -3.74
CA ILE A 579 -19.57 -9.87 -4.53
C ILE A 579 -20.75 -10.26 -5.43
N SER A 580 -21.03 -11.57 -5.59
CA SER A 580 -22.07 -12.11 -6.46
C SER A 580 -23.51 -11.64 -6.18
N ASN A 581 -23.76 -10.90 -5.09
CA ASN A 581 -25.03 -10.20 -4.89
C ASN A 581 -24.99 -8.82 -5.54
N LYS A 582 -25.07 -8.84 -6.88
CA LYS A 582 -25.62 -7.77 -7.73
C LYS A 582 -26.54 -6.83 -6.93
N THR A 583 -26.09 -5.61 -6.65
CA THR A 583 -26.95 -4.50 -6.23
C THR A 583 -27.78 -4.03 -7.44
N ILE A 584 -28.59 -4.93 -7.97
CA ILE A 584 -29.51 -4.66 -9.07
C ILE A 584 -30.81 -4.16 -8.47
N ASP A 585 -31.23 -2.98 -8.96
CA ASP A 585 -32.56 -2.39 -8.92
C ASP A 585 -33.64 -3.31 -8.30
N GLN A 586 -34.16 -2.87 -7.14
CA GLN A 586 -35.22 -3.52 -6.36
C GLN A 586 -36.45 -3.96 -7.19
N ASN A 587 -36.65 -3.40 -8.39
CA ASN A 587 -37.71 -3.78 -9.31
C ASN A 587 -37.54 -5.17 -9.93
N LEU A 588 -36.31 -5.71 -10.06
CA LEU A 588 -36.07 -7.05 -10.61
C LEU A 588 -36.31 -8.16 -9.56
N ILE A 589 -36.13 -7.84 -8.27
CA ILE A 589 -36.36 -8.77 -7.13
C ILE A 589 -37.84 -9.18 -7.02
N ASN A 590 -38.76 -8.32 -7.42
CA ASN A 590 -40.20 -8.64 -7.37
C ASN A 590 -40.63 -9.62 -8.47
N LEU A 591 -39.80 -9.83 -9.50
CA LEU A 591 -40.09 -10.76 -10.60
C LEU A 591 -39.54 -12.17 -10.38
N LEU A 592 -38.66 -12.40 -9.40
CA LEU A 592 -37.98 -13.69 -9.18
C LEU A 592 -38.35 -14.39 -7.85
N LYS A 593 -39.37 -13.91 -7.13
CA LYS A 593 -39.79 -14.43 -5.82
C LYS A 593 -40.67 -15.70 -5.83
N GLU A 594 -40.58 -16.53 -6.87
CA GLU A 594 -41.13 -17.88 -6.81
C GLU A 594 -40.07 -18.94 -7.11
N LYS A 595 -39.75 -19.71 -6.05
CA LYS A 595 -38.91 -20.92 -5.98
C LYS A 595 -37.42 -20.67 -5.71
N ILE A 596 -37.05 -20.86 -4.44
CA ILE A 596 -36.12 -21.91 -3.94
C ILE A 596 -35.57 -21.44 -2.59
N SER A 597 -35.79 -22.22 -1.54
CA SER A 597 -35.16 -22.05 -0.22
C SER A 597 -33.88 -22.87 -0.15
N PHE A 598 -32.78 -22.29 0.33
CA PHE A 598 -31.55 -23.01 0.68
C PHE A 598 -31.27 -22.98 2.19
N PRO A 599 -30.73 -24.08 2.75
CA PRO A 599 -30.37 -24.18 4.16
C PRO A 599 -28.95 -23.66 4.43
N THR A 600 -28.75 -23.18 5.66
CA THR A 600 -27.49 -22.70 6.22
C THR A 600 -26.56 -23.85 6.63
N LYS A 601 -25.34 -23.91 6.06
CA LYS A 601 -24.02 -24.24 6.68
C LYS A 601 -23.00 -24.83 5.68
N SER A 602 -21.90 -24.12 5.43
CA SER A 602 -20.51 -24.63 5.47
C SER A 602 -19.52 -23.47 5.38
N ILE A 603 -18.55 -23.44 6.31
CA ILE A 603 -17.41 -22.51 6.36
C ILE A 603 -16.45 -22.85 5.22
N ASN A 604 -15.94 -21.81 4.53
CA ASN A 604 -15.41 -21.81 3.16
C ASN A 604 -14.15 -22.69 2.90
N ASN A 605 -14.15 -23.41 1.76
CA ASN A 605 -12.96 -23.96 1.10
C ASN A 605 -12.36 -22.90 0.14
N LYS A 606 -11.54 -21.99 0.66
CA LYS A 606 -10.74 -21.04 -0.15
C LYS A 606 -9.26 -21.40 -0.06
N ASN A 607 -8.58 -21.48 -1.21
CA ASN A 607 -7.14 -21.72 -1.28
C ASN A 607 -6.46 -20.48 -1.85
N LEU A 608 -5.46 -19.99 -1.13
CA LEU A 608 -4.60 -18.87 -1.55
C LEU A 608 -3.56 -19.42 -2.56
N TYR A 609 -3.35 -18.74 -3.70
CA TYR A 609 -2.31 -19.13 -4.67
C TYR A 609 -0.92 -18.89 -4.08
N ILE A 610 0.07 -19.77 -4.36
CA ILE A 610 1.46 -19.67 -3.85
C ILE A 610 1.98 -18.23 -3.95
N ILE A 611 2.10 -17.58 -2.81
CA ILE A 611 2.13 -16.12 -2.69
C ILE A 611 3.50 -15.55 -3.03
N SER A 612 4.56 -16.35 -2.88
CA SER A 612 5.91 -16.03 -3.38
C SER A 612 5.99 -15.87 -4.91
N LYS A 613 4.92 -16.22 -5.63
CA LYS A 613 4.78 -16.01 -7.08
C LYS A 613 3.77 -14.93 -7.44
N GLN A 614 3.16 -14.25 -6.46
CA GLN A 614 2.27 -13.12 -6.73
C GLN A 614 3.12 -11.86 -6.93
N THR A 615 2.99 -11.25 -8.10
CA THR A 615 3.56 -9.94 -8.40
C THR A 615 2.48 -8.89 -8.28
N TRP A 616 2.92 -7.67 -8.01
CA TRP A 616 2.05 -6.59 -7.63
C TRP A 616 2.59 -5.31 -8.27
N ASN A 617 1.69 -4.44 -8.73
CA ASN A 617 2.00 -3.24 -9.52
C ASN A 617 3.12 -2.38 -8.88
N SER A 618 3.87 -1.60 -9.66
CA SER A 618 5.00 -0.78 -9.24
C SER A 618 4.81 0.01 -7.94
N TYR A 619 3.61 0.55 -7.69
CA TYR A 619 3.27 1.32 -6.49
C TYR A 619 3.07 0.49 -5.21
N LEU A 620 2.82 -0.81 -5.35
CA LEU A 620 2.51 -1.73 -4.26
C LEU A 620 3.00 -3.12 -4.61
N GLY A 621 3.97 -3.68 -3.89
CA GLY A 621 4.44 -5.00 -4.24
C GLY A 621 5.79 -5.42 -3.76
N ARG A 622 6.04 -6.73 -3.88
CA ARG A 622 7.34 -7.35 -3.61
C ARG A 622 8.41 -6.91 -4.62
N LEU A 623 8.09 -6.87 -5.93
CA LEU A 623 9.09 -6.80 -7.02
C LEU A 623 8.96 -5.60 -7.99
N SER A 624 7.91 -4.78 -7.90
CA SER A 624 7.73 -3.54 -8.69
C SER A 624 7.82 -3.72 -10.22
N ASP A 625 7.00 -4.59 -10.81
CA ASP A 625 7.08 -4.91 -12.25
C ASP A 625 5.93 -4.38 -13.11
N SER A 626 4.95 -3.66 -12.56
CA SER A 626 3.75 -3.12 -13.27
C SER A 626 2.93 -4.13 -14.08
N HIS A 627 3.34 -5.40 -14.12
CA HIS A 627 2.71 -6.50 -14.84
C HIS A 627 1.92 -7.36 -13.84
N TYR A 628 0.65 -7.61 -14.15
CA TYR A 628 -0.15 -8.58 -13.42
C TYR A 628 0.17 -9.97 -13.96
N TYR A 629 0.94 -10.77 -13.21
CA TYR A 629 1.17 -12.16 -13.55
C TYR A 629 0.15 -13.04 -12.81
N ARG A 630 -0.64 -13.80 -13.57
CA ARG A 630 -1.47 -14.88 -13.03
C ARG A 630 -0.76 -16.21 -13.26
N ASN A 631 -0.41 -16.90 -12.18
CA ASN A 631 0.11 -18.26 -12.31
C ASN A 631 -1.05 -19.19 -12.73
N ILE A 632 -1.00 -19.67 -13.97
CA ILE A 632 -1.92 -20.68 -14.52
C ILE A 632 -1.55 -22.07 -13.99
#